data_AF-A0A1H8S2N6-F1
#
_entry.id   AF-A0A1H8S2N6-F1
#
_cell.length_a   1.000
_cell.length_b   1.000
_cell.length_c   1.000
_cell.angle_alpha   90.00
_cell.angle_beta   90.00
_cell.angle_gamma   90.00
#
_symmetry.space_group_name_H-M   'P 1'
#
loop_
_entity.id
_entity.type
_entity.pdbx_description
1 polymer ?
#
loop_
_entity_poly.entity_id
_entity_poly.type
_entity_poly.pdbx_seq_one_letter_code
_entity_poly.pdbx_strand_id
1 'polypeptide(L)'
;MTDEEFLRVWNELRDRVIAYLESLGKTIDAFGDKDFWVVDDDFGLFLVQVEIMDLDLLQPQVIYGLRDLLNGYPEFAITVAVVAPRGIDWPRMGISLVKGQIVDGLKRWALPPAYQHLHYEGSRPD
;
A
#
# COMPACT_ATOMS: atom_id res chain seq x y z
N MET A 1 -23.93 4.41 -1.62
CA MET A 1 -23.18 4.90 -0.46
C MET A 1 -23.37 6.41 -0.44
N THR A 2 -23.86 6.97 0.67
CA THR A 2 -23.88 8.42 0.88
C THR A 2 -22.47 8.93 1.18
N ASP A 3 -22.24 10.25 1.13
CA ASP A 3 -20.93 10.84 1.46
C ASP A 3 -20.52 10.50 2.91
N GLU A 4 -21.46 10.53 3.85
CA GLU A 4 -21.21 10.14 5.26
C GLU A 4 -20.85 8.66 5.39
N GLU A 5 -21.54 7.77 4.67
CA GLU A 5 -21.22 6.34 4.66
C GLU A 5 -19.86 6.09 4.03
N PHE A 6 -19.53 6.82 2.96
CA PHE A 6 -18.24 6.74 2.28
C PHE A 6 -17.10 7.13 3.20
N LEU A 7 -17.18 8.31 3.83
CA LEU A 7 -16.15 8.79 4.75
C LEU A 7 -15.98 7.84 5.94
N ARG A 8 -17.08 7.30 6.48
CA ARG A 8 -17.00 6.32 7.57
C ARG A 8 -16.24 5.06 7.13
N VAL A 9 -16.62 4.47 5.99
CA VAL A 9 -16.02 3.22 5.50
C VAL A 9 -14.56 3.44 5.08
N TRP A 10 -14.26 4.57 4.45
CA TRP A 10 -12.90 4.96 4.07
C TRP A 10 -12.00 5.10 5.31
N ASN A 11 -12.47 5.81 6.35
CA ASN A 11 -11.72 5.95 7.61
C ASN A 11 -11.50 4.59 8.28
N GLU A 12 -12.53 3.73 8.32
CA GLU A 12 -12.40 2.38 8.88
C GLU A 12 -11.36 1.52 8.14
N LEU A 13 -11.33 1.58 6.80
CA LEU A 13 -10.32 0.86 6.01
C LEU A 13 -8.93 1.45 6.22
N ARG A 14 -8.78 2.78 6.21
CA ARG A 14 -7.53 3.48 6.48
C ARG A 14 -6.96 3.09 7.85
N ASP A 15 -7.77 3.13 8.89
CA ASP A 15 -7.34 2.80 10.25
C ASP A 15 -6.95 1.33 10.37
N ARG A 16 -7.63 0.42 9.66
CA ARG A 16 -7.24 -1.00 9.58
C ARG A 16 -5.91 -1.22 8.87
N VAL A 17 -5.63 -0.46 7.80
CA VAL A 17 -4.34 -0.51 7.10
C VAL A 17 -3.23 -0.05 8.03
N ILE A 18 -3.42 1.06 8.75
CA ILE A 18 -2.46 1.55 9.74
C ILE A 18 -2.22 0.50 10.83
N ALA A 19 -3.29 0.01 11.46
CA ALA A 19 -3.19 -0.98 12.53
C ALA A 19 -2.54 -2.29 12.06
N TYR A 20 -2.79 -2.71 10.82
CA TYR A 20 -2.14 -3.88 10.23
C TYR A 20 -0.61 -3.68 10.12
N LEU A 21 -0.17 -2.55 9.55
CA LEU A 21 1.26 -2.27 9.39
C LEU A 21 1.95 -2.07 10.75
N GLU A 22 1.31 -1.39 11.69
CA GLU A 22 1.80 -1.26 13.07
C GLU A 22 1.93 -2.62 13.78
N SER A 23 1.02 -3.56 13.51
CA SER A 23 1.11 -4.92 14.07
C SER A 23 2.34 -5.70 13.59
N LEU A 24 2.97 -5.28 12.49
CA LEU A 24 4.23 -5.82 11.97
C LEU A 24 5.46 -5.10 12.57
N GLY A 25 5.26 -4.21 13.54
CA GLY A 25 6.30 -3.41 14.19
C GLY A 25 6.73 -2.19 13.38
N LYS A 26 5.94 -1.77 12.38
CA LYS A 26 6.25 -0.66 11.48
C LYS A 26 5.69 0.64 12.03
N THR A 27 6.42 1.74 11.89
CA THR A 27 6.06 3.00 12.57
C THR A 27 5.82 4.15 11.61
N ILE A 28 4.86 4.98 11.98
CA ILE A 28 4.69 6.34 11.47
C ILE A 28 5.32 7.28 12.51
N ASP A 29 6.64 7.44 12.49
CA ASP A 29 7.28 8.45 13.35
C ASP A 29 7.07 9.85 12.75
N ALA A 30 6.29 10.70 13.42
CA ALA A 30 6.08 12.08 13.00
C ALA A 30 7.38 12.93 12.97
N PHE A 31 8.45 12.46 13.62
CA PHE A 31 9.70 13.19 13.80
C PHE A 31 10.97 12.38 13.43
N GLY A 32 10.83 11.19 12.84
CA GLY A 32 11.94 10.27 12.52
C GLY A 32 11.83 9.58 11.15
N ASP A 33 12.54 8.45 10.98
CA ASP A 33 12.44 7.60 9.79
C ASP A 33 11.12 6.83 9.84
N LYS A 34 10.18 7.23 8.97
CA LYS A 34 8.90 6.55 8.80
C LYS A 34 9.10 5.33 7.90
N ASP A 35 8.54 4.18 8.26
CA ASP A 35 8.51 3.02 7.37
C ASP A 35 7.47 3.20 6.25
N PHE A 36 6.36 3.88 6.59
CA PHE A 36 5.26 4.14 5.67
C PHE A 36 4.48 5.43 6.03
N TRP A 37 3.63 5.87 5.11
CA TRP A 37 2.65 6.92 5.28
C TRP A 37 1.32 6.48 4.64
N VAL A 38 0.20 6.68 5.32
CA VAL A 38 -1.13 6.47 4.74
C VAL A 38 -1.73 7.84 4.48
N VAL A 39 -2.04 8.14 3.23
CA VAL A 39 -2.59 9.44 2.82
C VAL A 39 -3.90 9.69 3.58
N ASP A 40 -4.00 10.86 4.20
CA ASP A 40 -5.09 11.28 5.08
C ASP A 40 -6.21 12.05 4.36
N ASP A 41 -6.15 12.09 3.03
CA ASP A 41 -7.14 12.67 2.14
C ASP A 41 -7.78 11.57 1.27
N ASP A 42 -9.11 11.51 1.28
CA ASP A 42 -9.89 10.53 0.52
C ASP A 42 -10.06 10.91 -0.96
N PHE A 43 -9.91 12.18 -1.32
CA PHE A 43 -10.13 12.73 -2.68
C PHE A 43 -11.47 12.31 -3.34
N GLY A 44 -12.46 11.87 -2.57
CA GLY A 44 -13.70 11.24 -3.07
C GLY A 44 -13.48 9.91 -3.80
N LEU A 45 -12.35 9.25 -3.59
CA LEU A 45 -11.96 8.00 -4.24
C LEU A 45 -12.16 6.81 -3.30
N PHE A 46 -12.66 5.70 -3.86
CA PHE A 46 -12.73 4.41 -3.16
C PHE A 46 -11.34 3.76 -3.07
N LEU A 47 -10.37 4.48 -2.51
CA LEU A 47 -8.95 4.15 -2.52
C LEU A 47 -8.30 4.60 -1.21
N VAL A 48 -7.52 3.72 -0.59
CA VAL A 48 -6.55 4.08 0.44
C VAL A 48 -5.15 3.99 -0.16
N GLN A 49 -4.41 5.10 -0.14
CA GLN A 49 -3.04 5.14 -0.62
C GLN A 49 -2.05 4.98 0.54
N VAL A 50 -1.18 3.99 0.40
CA VAL A 50 -0.03 3.72 1.28
C VAL A 50 1.23 4.06 0.51
N GLU A 51 2.05 4.92 1.07
CA GLU A 51 3.39 5.23 0.60
C GLU A 51 4.39 4.50 1.50
N ILE A 52 5.29 3.71 0.91
CA ILE A 52 6.29 2.95 1.66
C ILE A 52 7.68 3.53 1.43
N MET A 53 8.41 3.69 2.52
CA MET A 53 9.81 4.11 2.54
C MET A 53 10.72 2.93 2.89
N ASP A 54 10.19 1.94 3.62
CA ASP A 54 10.83 0.66 3.85
C ASP A 54 10.36 -0.38 2.81
N LEU A 55 11.30 -0.89 2.03
CA LEU A 55 11.04 -1.90 1.00
C LEU A 55 10.70 -3.29 1.57
N ASP A 56 10.97 -3.56 2.85
CA ASP A 56 10.49 -4.79 3.49
C ASP A 56 8.97 -4.88 3.55
N LEU A 57 8.26 -3.76 3.32
CA LEU A 57 6.81 -3.75 3.15
C LEU A 57 6.34 -4.30 1.79
N LEU A 58 7.25 -4.52 0.84
CA LEU A 58 6.95 -5.22 -0.42
C LEU A 58 6.96 -6.74 -0.27
N GLN A 59 7.32 -7.28 0.88
CA GLN A 59 7.35 -8.74 1.06
C GLN A 59 5.95 -9.35 0.82
N PRO A 60 5.84 -10.51 0.14
CA PRO A 60 4.55 -11.06 -0.29
C PRO A 60 3.51 -11.18 0.84
N GLN A 61 3.92 -11.61 2.04
CA GLN A 61 3.05 -11.73 3.20
C GLN A 61 2.41 -10.39 3.62
N VAL A 62 3.11 -9.27 3.44
CA VAL A 62 2.60 -7.93 3.76
C VAL A 62 1.55 -7.54 2.73
N ILE A 63 1.89 -7.71 1.45
CA ILE A 63 0.99 -7.38 0.33
C ILE A 63 -0.28 -8.23 0.35
N TYR A 64 -0.17 -9.52 0.70
CA TYR A 64 -1.33 -10.40 0.87
C TYR A 64 -2.19 -9.99 2.05
N GLY A 65 -1.60 -9.63 3.20
CA GLY A 65 -2.37 -9.16 4.34
C GLY A 65 -3.14 -7.88 4.02
N LEU A 66 -2.50 -6.91 3.35
CA LEU A 66 -3.18 -5.70 2.87
C LEU A 66 -4.33 -6.04 1.90
N ARG A 67 -4.11 -6.96 0.96
CA ARG A 67 -5.15 -7.42 0.03
C ARG A 67 -6.32 -8.03 0.78
N ASP A 68 -6.05 -8.84 1.80
CA ASP A 68 -7.07 -9.58 2.52
C ASP A 68 -7.93 -8.67 3.41
N LEU A 69 -7.45 -7.47 3.78
CA LEU A 69 -8.28 -6.44 4.41
C LEU A 69 -9.46 -6.04 3.50
N LEU A 70 -9.29 -6.02 2.18
CA LEU A 70 -10.34 -5.64 1.22
C LEU A 70 -11.51 -6.64 1.17
N ASN A 71 -11.40 -7.82 1.80
CA ASN A 71 -12.53 -8.75 1.89
C ASN A 71 -13.77 -8.14 2.57
N GLY A 72 -13.55 -7.19 3.49
CA GLY A 72 -14.63 -6.42 4.13
C GLY A 72 -15.07 -5.15 3.39
N TYR A 73 -14.36 -4.78 2.30
CA TYR A 73 -14.49 -3.49 1.62
C TYR A 73 -14.45 -3.66 0.09
N PRO A 74 -15.43 -4.39 -0.50
CA PRO A 74 -15.35 -4.85 -1.89
C PRO A 74 -15.38 -3.72 -2.94
N GLU A 75 -15.86 -2.53 -2.59
CA GLU A 75 -15.83 -1.35 -3.47
C GLU A 75 -14.49 -0.59 -3.44
N PHE A 76 -13.63 -0.87 -2.45
CA PHE A 76 -12.39 -0.13 -2.23
C PHE A 76 -11.17 -0.81 -2.85
N ALA A 77 -10.14 -0.01 -3.05
CA ALA A 77 -8.80 -0.42 -3.42
C ALA A 77 -7.78 0.06 -2.39
N ILE A 78 -6.60 -0.57 -2.38
CA ILE A 78 -5.42 -0.08 -1.68
C ILE A 78 -4.30 0.05 -2.70
N THR A 79 -3.61 1.20 -2.76
CA THR A 79 -2.37 1.34 -3.52
C THR A 79 -1.19 1.37 -2.56
N VAL A 80 -0.11 0.68 -2.93
CA VAL A 80 1.17 0.67 -2.22
C VAL A 80 2.21 1.29 -3.14
N ALA A 81 2.47 2.58 -2.98
CA ALA A 81 3.44 3.34 -3.77
C ALA A 81 4.83 3.29 -3.14
N VAL A 82 5.86 3.03 -3.94
CA VAL A 82 7.25 3.02 -3.47
C VAL A 82 7.82 4.44 -3.51
N VAL A 83 8.24 4.96 -2.36
CA VAL A 83 8.91 6.25 -2.25
C VAL A 83 10.42 6.06 -2.44
N ALA A 84 11.01 6.82 -3.35
CA ALA A 84 12.44 6.78 -3.58
C ALA A 84 13.21 7.35 -2.36
N PRO A 85 14.35 6.75 -1.97
CA PRO A 85 15.23 7.36 -0.98
C PRO A 85 15.69 8.75 -1.42
N ARG A 86 15.99 9.61 -0.45
CA ARG A 86 16.42 10.99 -0.72
C ARG A 86 17.62 11.03 -1.68
N GLY A 87 17.48 11.77 -2.77
CA GLY A 87 18.53 11.96 -3.78
C GLY A 87 18.57 10.87 -4.85
N ILE A 88 17.63 9.93 -4.85
CA ILE A 88 17.43 8.94 -5.91
C ILE A 88 16.14 9.28 -6.65
N ASP A 89 16.18 9.21 -7.98
CA ASP A 89 15.01 9.36 -8.84
C ASP A 89 14.59 7.97 -9.34
N TRP A 90 13.50 7.44 -8.76
CA TRP A 90 12.88 6.20 -9.23
C TRP A 90 11.66 6.49 -10.09
N PRO A 91 11.38 5.67 -11.12
CA PRO A 91 10.10 5.74 -11.81
C PRO A 91 8.96 5.51 -10.81
N ARG A 92 7.82 6.15 -11.06
CA ARG A 92 6.59 5.82 -10.31
C ARG A 92 6.32 4.33 -10.43
N MET A 93 6.20 3.68 -9.29
CA MET A 93 5.99 2.24 -9.21
C MET A 93 5.33 1.87 -7.89
N GLY A 94 4.64 0.74 -7.88
CA GLY A 94 3.88 0.30 -6.73
C GLY A 94 3.06 -0.94 -7.04
N ILE A 95 2.16 -1.26 -6.13
CA ILE A 95 1.23 -2.37 -6.24
C ILE A 95 -0.17 -1.82 -6.01
N SER A 96 -1.11 -2.18 -6.88
CA SER A 96 -2.52 -1.86 -6.68
C SER A 96 -3.27 -3.13 -6.27
N LEU A 97 -3.98 -3.04 -5.16
CA LEU A 97 -4.78 -4.11 -4.59
C LEU A 97 -6.24 -3.77 -4.81
N VAL A 98 -6.94 -4.64 -5.52
CA VAL A 98 -8.38 -4.56 -5.74
C VAL A 98 -8.98 -5.92 -5.37
N LYS A 99 -10.31 -6.02 -5.26
CA LYS A 99 -10.99 -7.24 -4.80
C LYS A 99 -10.45 -8.52 -5.46
N GLY A 100 -9.67 -9.29 -4.69
CA GLY A 100 -9.09 -10.57 -5.11
C GLY A 100 -7.98 -10.50 -6.16
N GLN A 101 -7.49 -9.30 -6.51
CA GLN A 101 -6.47 -9.11 -7.54
C GLN A 101 -5.34 -8.21 -7.06
N ILE A 102 -4.13 -8.57 -7.45
CA ILE A 102 -2.91 -7.78 -7.28
C ILE A 102 -2.48 -7.32 -8.66
N VAL A 103 -2.36 -6.01 -8.86
CA VAL A 103 -1.79 -5.39 -10.05
C VAL A 103 -0.39 -4.94 -9.71
N ASP A 104 0.58 -5.50 -10.41
CA ASP A 104 1.98 -5.41 -10.09
C ASP A 104 2.69 -4.40 -11.00
N GLY A 105 2.85 -3.19 -10.50
CA GLY A 105 3.49 -2.07 -11.20
C GLY A 105 4.96 -1.87 -10.84
N LEU A 106 5.59 -2.75 -10.03
CA LEU A 106 6.98 -2.52 -9.62
C LEU A 106 7.94 -2.58 -10.81
N LYS A 107 8.83 -1.60 -10.92
CA LYS A 107 9.89 -1.57 -11.93
C LYS A 107 11.14 -2.21 -11.33
N ARG A 108 11.24 -3.54 -11.41
CA ARG A 108 12.29 -4.35 -10.74
C ARG A 108 13.69 -3.84 -10.99
N TRP A 109 13.98 -3.41 -12.21
CA TRP A 109 15.29 -2.88 -12.59
C TRP A 109 15.71 -1.63 -11.77
N ALA A 110 14.75 -0.89 -11.20
CA ALA A 110 15.00 0.27 -10.36
C ALA A 110 15.17 -0.09 -8.87
N LEU A 111 14.70 -1.27 -8.44
CA LEU A 111 14.80 -1.72 -7.06
C LEU A 111 16.21 -2.23 -6.73
N PRO A 112 16.65 -2.16 -5.46
CA PRO A 112 17.88 -2.83 -5.02
C PRO A 112 17.84 -4.34 -5.28
N PRO A 113 18.99 -5.02 -5.49
CA PRO A 113 19.06 -6.44 -5.87
C PRO A 113 18.22 -7.40 -5.01
N ALA A 114 18.14 -7.14 -3.71
CA ALA A 114 17.37 -7.94 -2.76
C ALA A 114 15.85 -7.92 -3.01
N TYR A 115 15.31 -6.97 -3.79
CA TYR A 115 13.88 -6.83 -4.04
C TYR A 115 13.49 -7.07 -5.50
N GLN A 116 14.47 -7.22 -6.40
CA GLN A 116 14.20 -7.41 -7.84
C GLN A 116 13.51 -8.74 -8.16
N HIS A 117 13.60 -9.72 -7.26
CA HIS A 117 12.99 -11.05 -7.43
C HIS A 117 11.57 -11.16 -6.84
N LEU A 118 11.05 -10.08 -6.25
CA LEU A 118 9.71 -10.09 -5.67
C LEU A 118 8.65 -10.34 -6.74
N HIS A 119 7.80 -11.32 -6.44
CA HIS A 119 6.66 -11.72 -7.24
C HIS A 119 5.49 -12.08 -6.32
N TYR A 120 4.28 -11.79 -6.79
CA TYR A 120 3.05 -12.03 -6.05
C TYR A 120 2.20 -13.03 -6.81
N GLU A 121 1.84 -14.13 -6.17
CA GLU A 121 1.04 -15.19 -6.78
C GLU A 121 -0.33 -14.66 -7.22
N GLY A 122 -0.72 -15.01 -8.45
CA GLY A 122 -1.98 -14.53 -9.03
C GLY A 122 -1.98 -13.05 -9.44
N SER A 123 -0.84 -12.36 -9.32
CA SER A 123 -0.73 -10.98 -9.81
C SER A 123 -0.71 -10.91 -11.33
N ARG A 124 -1.15 -9.76 -11.86
CA ARG A 124 -0.96 -9.37 -13.26
C ARG A 124 -0.08 -8.13 -13.35
N PRO A 125 0.67 -7.93 -14.44
CA PRO A 125 1.41 -6.68 -14.63
C PRO A 125 0.47 -5.48 -14.78
N ASP A 126 0.97 -4.31 -14.39
CA ASP A 126 0.41 -2.98 -14.70
C ASP A 126 0.75 -2.54 -16.14
#